data_AF-A0A957TNL2-F1
#
_entry.id   AF-A0A957TNL2-F1
#
_cell.length_a   1.000
_cell.length_b   1.000
_cell.length_c   1.000
_cell.angle_alpha   90.00
_cell.angle_beta   90.00
_cell.angle_gamma   90.00
#
_symmetry.space_group_name_H-M   'P 1'
#
loop_
_entity.id
_entity.type
_entity.pdbx_description
1 polymer ?
#
loop_
_entity_poly.entity_id
_entity_poly.type
_entity_poly.pdbx_seq_one_letter_code
_entity_poly.pdbx_strand_id
1 'polypeptide(L)'
;MSTQPDHSRFAVSTWSLHRTLGRPPFTGPDSPEEKPTNGANSEALPLLDLPARLREFGIPKLEICHFHIPTRDSAYLQQLRAALETNEITLWQLLIDGGDITHPDHA
;
A
#
# COMPACT_ATOMS: atom_id res chain seq x y z
N MET A 1 -23.01 -26.26 14.03
CA MET A 1 -22.85 -24.99 13.29
C MET A 1 -21.41 -24.56 13.43
N SER A 2 -20.66 -24.53 12.34
CA SER A 2 -19.27 -24.03 12.37
C SER A 2 -19.33 -22.51 12.30
N THR A 3 -18.98 -21.81 13.38
CA THR A 3 -18.85 -20.35 13.39
C THR A 3 -17.55 -19.99 12.69
N GLN A 4 -17.61 -19.76 11.37
CA GLN A 4 -16.47 -19.13 10.70
C GLN A 4 -16.23 -17.75 11.34
N PRO A 5 -14.97 -17.37 11.58
CA PRO A 5 -14.65 -16.06 12.11
C PRO A 5 -15.12 -14.97 11.14
N ASP A 6 -15.65 -13.87 11.68
CA ASP A 6 -16.02 -12.70 10.90
C ASP A 6 -14.75 -12.01 10.38
N HIS A 7 -14.47 -12.20 9.09
CA HIS A 7 -13.29 -11.61 8.45
C HIS A 7 -13.45 -10.13 8.09
N SER A 8 -14.66 -9.55 8.23
CA SER A 8 -14.93 -8.13 7.91
C SER A 8 -14.05 -7.16 8.71
N ARG A 9 -13.50 -7.64 9.83
CA ARG A 9 -12.68 -6.89 10.78
C ARG A 9 -11.19 -6.90 10.44
N PHE A 10 -10.73 -7.80 9.57
CA PHE A 10 -9.30 -7.91 9.26
C PHE A 10 -8.88 -6.98 8.15
N ALA A 11 -7.72 -6.34 8.35
CA ALA A 11 -6.98 -5.61 7.33
C ALA A 11 -5.55 -6.14 7.28
N VAL A 12 -4.91 -6.00 6.13
CA VAL A 12 -3.47 -6.21 6.00
C VAL A 12 -2.80 -4.89 5.63
N SER A 13 -1.65 -4.62 6.23
CA SER A 13 -0.82 -3.47 5.87
C SER A 13 0.24 -3.87 4.85
N THR A 14 0.46 -3.04 3.83
CA THR A 14 1.56 -3.23 2.87
C THR A 14 2.93 -3.23 3.55
N TRP A 15 3.06 -2.67 4.75
CA TRP A 15 4.26 -2.84 5.59
C TRP A 15 4.59 -4.30 5.87
N SER A 16 3.58 -5.10 6.25
CA SER A 16 3.76 -6.53 6.50
C SER A 16 4.10 -7.31 5.22
N LEU A 17 3.75 -6.75 4.05
CA LEU A 17 4.01 -7.29 2.72
C LEU A 17 5.22 -6.66 2.02
N HIS A 18 6.05 -5.92 2.75
CA HIS A 18 7.14 -5.13 2.17
C HIS A 18 8.08 -5.95 1.29
N ARG A 19 8.35 -7.21 1.64
CA ARG A 19 9.15 -8.14 0.80
C ARG A 19 8.45 -8.56 -0.48
N THR A 20 7.16 -8.85 -0.39
CA THR A 20 6.32 -9.25 -1.53
C THR A 20 6.18 -8.11 -2.54
N LEU A 21 6.13 -6.87 -2.05
CA LEU A 21 6.01 -5.65 -2.86
C LEU A 21 7.38 -5.06 -3.29
N GLY A 22 8.43 -5.87 -3.27
CA GLY A 22 9.73 -5.48 -3.85
C GLY A 22 10.69 -4.71 -2.94
N ARG A 23 10.31 -4.42 -1.69
CA ARG A 23 11.09 -3.67 -0.69
C ARG A 23 11.49 -2.27 -1.18
N PRO A 24 10.54 -1.35 -1.36
CA PRO A 24 10.90 0.04 -1.63
C PRO A 24 11.83 0.57 -0.53
N PRO A 25 12.76 1.48 -0.85
CA PRO A 25 13.63 2.08 0.15
C PRO A 25 12.79 2.73 1.27
N PHE A 26 13.32 2.74 2.49
CA PHE A 26 12.69 3.46 3.58
C PHE A 26 12.68 4.95 3.24
N THR A 27 11.50 5.56 3.32
CA THR A 27 11.36 7.01 3.29
C THR A 27 10.98 7.48 4.69
N GLY A 28 11.52 8.61 5.11
CA GLY A 28 11.24 9.25 6.39
C GLY A 28 11.41 10.78 6.26
N PRO A 29 11.07 11.55 7.29
CA PRO A 29 11.12 13.02 7.27
C PRO A 29 12.50 13.58 6.90
N ASP A 30 13.56 12.92 7.36
CA ASP A 30 14.96 13.31 7.10
C ASP A 30 15.56 12.64 5.86
N SER A 31 14.82 11.75 5.19
CA SER A 31 15.30 11.10 3.99
C SER A 31 15.19 12.07 2.83
N PRO A 32 16.28 12.33 2.06
CA PRO A 32 16.10 12.96 0.75
C PRO A 32 15.07 12.13 -0.04
N GLU A 33 14.25 12.76 -0.88
CA GLU A 33 13.35 12.05 -1.79
C GLU A 33 14.20 11.13 -2.69
N GLU A 34 14.50 9.94 -2.20
CA GLU A 34 15.13 8.91 -3.00
C GLU A 34 14.04 8.45 -3.95
N LYS A 35 14.19 8.86 -5.22
CA LYS A 35 13.43 8.27 -6.33
C LYS A 35 13.42 6.77 -6.10
N PRO A 36 12.24 6.10 -6.15
CA PRO A 36 12.17 4.65 -6.05
C PRO A 36 13.24 4.10 -6.98
N THR A 37 14.28 3.50 -6.41
CA THR A 37 15.31 2.91 -7.25
C THR A 37 14.59 1.83 -8.02
N ASN A 38 14.76 1.82 -9.35
CA ASN A 38 14.24 0.79 -10.24
C ASN A 38 14.90 -0.59 -9.98
N GLY A 39 15.22 -0.91 -8.74
CA GLY A 39 15.43 -2.27 -8.25
C GLY A 39 14.07 -2.94 -8.07
N ALA A 40 13.26 -2.97 -9.13
CA ALA A 40 12.20 -3.94 -9.24
C ALA A 40 12.90 -5.30 -9.17
N ASN A 41 12.85 -5.95 -8.01
CA ASN A 41 13.01 -7.39 -8.00
C ASN A 41 12.01 -7.89 -9.04
N SER A 42 12.48 -8.58 -10.08
CA SER A 42 11.62 -9.06 -11.19
C SER A 42 10.47 -9.96 -10.71
N GLU A 43 10.49 -10.35 -9.43
CA GLU A 43 9.51 -11.19 -8.74
C GLU A 43 8.57 -10.40 -7.80
N ALA A 44 8.71 -9.08 -7.69
CA ALA A 44 7.85 -8.25 -6.84
C ALA A 44 6.42 -8.23 -7.39
N LEU A 45 5.44 -8.43 -6.51
CA LEU A 45 4.03 -8.28 -6.86
C LEU A 45 3.72 -6.78 -7.07
N PRO A 46 3.23 -6.37 -8.26
CA PRO A 46 2.76 -5.01 -8.47
C PRO A 46 1.64 -4.67 -7.48
N LEU A 47 1.64 -3.44 -6.94
CA LEU A 47 0.60 -3.01 -6.00
C LEU A 47 -0.81 -3.13 -6.59
N LEU A 48 -0.97 -2.91 -7.91
CA LEU A 48 -2.25 -3.03 -8.61
C LEU A 48 -2.80 -4.48 -8.62
N ASP A 49 -1.95 -5.48 -8.46
CA ASP A 49 -2.34 -6.90 -8.45
C ASP A 49 -2.67 -7.40 -7.03
N LEU A 50 -2.29 -6.64 -6.00
CA LEU A 50 -2.51 -7.01 -4.61
C LEU A 50 -4.00 -7.18 -4.25
N PRO A 51 -4.93 -6.29 -4.66
CA PRO A 51 -6.35 -6.44 -4.31
C PRO A 51 -6.95 -7.80 -4.70
N ALA A 52 -6.60 -8.33 -5.87
CA ALA A 52 -7.06 -9.64 -6.32
C ALA A 52 -6.57 -10.76 -5.39
N ARG A 53 -5.30 -10.72 -4.98
CA ARG A 53 -4.75 -11.68 -4.01
C ARG A 53 -5.46 -11.61 -2.66
N LEU A 54 -5.72 -10.41 -2.15
CA LEU A 54 -6.43 -10.25 -0.88
C LEU A 54 -7.84 -10.85 -0.94
N ARG A 55 -8.51 -10.71 -2.08
CA ARG A 55 -9.84 -11.29 -2.30
C ARG A 55 -9.81 -12.82 -2.31
N GLU A 56 -8.77 -13.44 -2.88
CA GLU A 56 -8.52 -14.89 -2.81
C GLU A 56 -8.31 -15.37 -1.36
N PHE A 57 -7.61 -14.58 -0.55
CA PHE A 57 -7.36 -14.88 0.88
C PHE A 57 -8.54 -14.53 1.80
N GLY A 58 -9.60 -13.90 1.28
CA GLY A 58 -10.75 -13.47 2.07
C GLY A 58 -10.41 -12.35 3.06
N ILE A 59 -9.45 -11.48 2.73
CA ILE A 59 -9.09 -10.29 3.50
C ILE A 59 -9.74 -9.08 2.85
N PRO A 60 -10.73 -8.43 3.49
CA PRO A 60 -11.56 -7.42 2.83
C PRO A 60 -11.00 -5.99 2.90
N LYS A 61 -9.93 -5.75 3.65
CA LYS A 61 -9.38 -4.41 3.90
C LYS A 61 -7.88 -4.36 3.66
N LEU A 62 -7.43 -3.22 3.14
CA LEU A 62 -6.02 -2.93 2.88
C LEU A 62 -5.62 -1.62 3.55
N GLU A 63 -4.46 -1.61 4.18
CA GLU A 63 -3.75 -0.40 4.61
C GLU A 63 -2.50 -0.23 3.74
N ILE A 64 -2.27 0.96 3.21
CA ILE A 64 -1.15 1.23 2.30
C ILE A 64 -0.17 2.18 2.98
N CYS A 65 1.12 1.85 2.95
CA CYS A 65 2.18 2.82 3.23
C CYS A 65 2.52 3.60 1.94
N HIS A 66 2.62 4.93 2.04
CA HIS A 66 2.74 5.81 0.87
C HIS A 66 3.91 5.46 -0.07
N PHE A 67 5.04 5.01 0.47
CA PHE A 67 6.21 4.59 -0.32
C PHE A 67 6.02 3.29 -1.12
N HIS A 68 4.94 2.54 -0.88
CA HIS A 68 4.54 1.42 -1.75
C HIS A 68 3.75 1.88 -2.98
N ILE A 69 3.33 3.14 -3.03
CA ILE A 69 2.69 3.74 -4.21
C ILE A 69 3.80 4.27 -5.12
N PRO A 70 4.05 3.66 -6.29
CA PRO A 70 5.22 3.97 -7.13
C PRO A 70 5.15 5.37 -7.76
N THR A 71 3.94 5.94 -7.89
CA THR A 71 3.73 7.27 -8.48
C THR A 71 2.44 7.90 -7.98
N ARG A 72 2.41 9.23 -7.92
CA ARG A 72 1.21 10.04 -7.60
C ARG A 72 0.43 10.46 -8.85
N ASP A 73 0.77 9.92 -10.02
CA ASP A 73 0.03 10.19 -11.26
C ASP A 73 -1.45 9.79 -11.09
N SER A 74 -2.34 10.72 -11.41
CA SER A 74 -3.79 10.53 -11.43
C SER A 74 -4.24 9.28 -12.18
N ALA A 75 -3.59 8.93 -13.30
CA ALA A 75 -3.94 7.76 -14.09
C ALA A 75 -3.63 6.45 -13.33
N TYR A 76 -2.50 6.39 -12.65
CA TYR A 76 -2.13 5.24 -11.82
C TYR A 76 -3.06 5.12 -10.60
N LEU A 77 -3.35 6.24 -9.93
CA LEU A 77 -4.26 6.24 -8.77
C LEU A 77 -5.68 5.80 -9.14
N GLN A 78 -6.16 6.16 -10.33
CA GLN A 78 -7.44 5.66 -10.85
C GLN A 78 -7.40 4.14 -11.08
N GLN A 79 -6.31 3.59 -11.61
CA GLN A 79 -6.14 2.13 -11.75
C GLN A 79 -6.12 1.44 -10.38
N LEU A 80 -5.40 1.98 -9.40
CA LEU A 80 -5.36 1.44 -8.05
C LEU A 80 -6.75 1.44 -7.42
N ARG A 81 -7.49 2.55 -7.54
CA ARG A 81 -8.87 2.63 -7.08
C ARG A 81 -9.76 1.59 -7.75
N ALA A 82 -9.68 1.46 -9.08
CA ALA A 82 -10.49 0.48 -9.82
C ALA A 82 -10.15 -0.97 -9.41
N ALA A 83 -8.88 -1.28 -9.15
CA ALA A 83 -8.45 -2.59 -8.68
C ALA A 83 -9.03 -2.91 -7.29
N LEU A 84 -9.07 -1.94 -6.38
CA LEU A 84 -9.71 -2.08 -5.07
C LEU A 84 -11.21 -2.33 -5.20
N GLU A 85 -11.91 -1.49 -5.97
CA GLU A 85 -13.36 -1.58 -6.17
C GLU A 85 -13.78 -2.90 -6.83
N THR A 86 -13.07 -3.33 -7.89
CA THR A 86 -13.34 -4.57 -8.63
C THR A 86 -13.21 -5.81 -7.75
N ASN A 87 -12.29 -5.78 -6.78
CA ASN A 87 -12.02 -6.90 -5.87
C ASN A 87 -12.71 -6.76 -4.52
N GLU A 88 -13.63 -5.80 -4.37
CA GLU A 88 -14.38 -5.56 -3.12
C GLU A 88 -13.45 -5.28 -1.91
N ILE A 89 -12.27 -4.70 -2.15
CA ILE A 89 -11.30 -4.38 -1.11
C ILE A 89 -11.50 -2.93 -0.67
N THR A 90 -11.77 -2.74 0.63
CA THR A 90 -11.84 -1.40 1.22
C THR A 90 -10.43 -0.90 1.54
N LEU A 91 -10.05 0.27 1.02
CA LEU A 91 -8.90 0.99 1.52
C LEU A 91 -9.24 1.52 2.92
N TRP A 92 -8.65 0.92 3.95
CA TRP A 92 -8.92 1.26 5.34
C TRP A 92 -8.07 2.43 5.83
N GLN A 93 -6.79 2.45 5.44
CA GLN A 93 -5.83 3.46 5.90
C GLN A 93 -4.77 3.72 4.83
N LEU A 94 -4.32 4.98 4.77
CA LEU A 94 -3.10 5.38 4.08
C LEU A 94 -2.13 5.95 5.12
N LEU A 95 -0.98 5.32 5.27
CA LEU A 95 0.09 5.75 6.17
C LEU A 95 1.06 6.65 5.39
N ILE A 96 1.19 7.89 5.86
CA ILE A 96 2.15 8.87 5.35
C ILE A 96 3.32 8.92 6.35
N ASP A 97 4.53 8.67 5.86
CA ASP A 97 5.79 8.64 6.63
C ASP A 97 6.80 9.55 5.92
N GLY A 98 6.35 10.76 5.61
CA GLY A 98 7.11 11.75 4.85
C GLY A 98 6.67 13.15 5.26
N GLY A 99 7.66 14.03 5.38
CA GLY A 99 7.49 15.40 5.88
C GLY A 99 7.46 15.49 7.40
N ASP A 100 7.65 16.70 7.90
CA ASP A 100 7.55 17.07 9.31
C ASP A 100 6.59 18.25 9.44
N ILE A 101 5.41 18.01 10.01
CA ILE A 101 4.36 19.03 10.20
C ILE A 101 4.76 20.11 11.21
N THR A 102 5.84 19.90 11.96
CA THR A 102 6.39 20.85 12.93
C THR A 102 7.67 21.54 12.42
N HIS A 103 8.06 21.28 11.16
CA HIS A 103 9.29 21.83 10.61
C HIS A 103 9.24 23.37 10.60
N PRO A 104 10.23 24.06 11.17
CA PRO A 104 10.17 25.52 11.37
C PRO A 104 10.06 26.32 10.07
N ASP A 105 10.57 25.79 8.95
CA ASP A 105 10.51 26.43 7.63
C ASP A 105 9.19 26.23 6.88
N HIS A 106 8.26 25.44 7.45
CA HIS A 106 6.99 25.05 6.82
C HIS A 106 5.76 25.27 7.71
N ALA A 107 5.91 26.04 8.80
CA ALA A 107 4.84 26.42 9.74
C ALA A 107 3.98 27.61 9.26
#